data_AF-A0A3S4JGX6-F1
#
_entry.id   AF-A0A3S4JGX6-F1
#
_cell.length_a   1.000
_cell.length_b   1.000
_cell.length_c   1.000
_cell.angle_alpha   90.00
_cell.angle_beta   90.00
_cell.angle_gamma   90.00
#
_symmetry.space_group_name_H-M   'P 1'
#
loop_
_entity.id
_entity.type
_entity.pdbx_description
1 polymer ?
#
loop_
_entity_poly.entity_id
_entity_poly.type
_entity_poly.pdbx_seq_one_letter_code
_entity_poly.pdbx_strand_id
1 'polypeptide(L)'
;MASLVIAEHNGNTLLPSTLSTITAAKAINSDIDILMLGYGIESIAVKASHIQGISTVFVADSPLFEHLLAENVEKQISYFFE
;
A
#
# COMPACT_ATOMS: atom_id res chain seq x y z
N MET A 1 17.73 1.76 -1.15
CA MET A 1 16.62 1.99 -2.12
C MET A 1 15.56 0.98 -1.74
N ALA A 2 14.34 1.37 -1.38
CA ALA A 2 13.32 0.46 -0.87
C ALA A 2 12.41 -0.07 -2.00
N SER A 3 11.81 -1.24 -1.81
CA SER A 3 10.75 -1.75 -2.68
C SER A 3 9.40 -1.13 -2.25
N LEU A 4 8.73 -0.41 -3.15
CA LEU A 4 7.38 0.09 -2.88
C LEU A 4 6.33 -0.94 -3.32
N VAL A 5 5.55 -1.44 -2.36
CA VAL A 5 4.41 -2.33 -2.61
C VAL A 5 3.12 -1.51 -2.55
N ILE A 6 2.32 -1.57 -3.61
CA ILE A 6 0.97 -0.98 -3.61
C ILE A 6 0.02 -2.00 -2.98
N ALA A 7 -0.62 -1.63 -1.88
CA ALA A 7 -1.53 -2.51 -1.16
C ALA A 7 -2.90 -2.57 -1.83
N GLU A 8 -3.43 -3.79 -1.93
CA GLU A 8 -4.80 -4.04 -2.32
C GLU A 8 -5.66 -4.37 -1.09
N HIS A 9 -6.84 -3.75 -1.00
CA HIS A 9 -7.81 -3.98 0.07
C HIS A 9 -9.25 -3.81 -0.43
N ASN A 10 -10.22 -4.35 0.29
CA ASN A 10 -11.65 -4.22 -0.01
C ASN A 10 -12.39 -3.20 0.88
N GLY A 11 -11.67 -2.31 1.56
CA GLY A 11 -12.26 -1.34 2.51
C GLY A 11 -12.47 -1.89 3.92
N ASN A 12 -12.22 -3.18 4.16
CA ASN A 12 -12.28 -3.79 5.49
C ASN A 12 -11.00 -4.56 5.84
N THR A 13 -10.37 -5.18 4.85
CA THR A 13 -9.25 -6.09 4.98
C THR A 13 -8.25 -5.94 3.84
N LEU A 14 -6.96 -6.11 4.14
CA LEU A 14 -5.94 -6.32 3.12
C LEU A 14 -6.21 -7.64 2.38
N LEU A 15 -6.10 -7.63 1.06
CA LEU A 15 -6.26 -8.84 0.28
C LEU A 15 -5.01 -9.73 0.37
N PRO A 16 -5.15 -11.06 0.25
CA PRO A 16 -4.03 -11.99 0.29
C PRO A 16 -2.98 -11.74 -0.80
N SER A 17 -3.37 -11.12 -1.93
CA SER A 17 -2.46 -10.67 -2.99
C SER A 17 -1.35 -9.78 -2.42
N THR A 18 -1.69 -8.84 -1.54
CA THR A 18 -0.73 -7.93 -0.89
C THR A 18 0.33 -8.69 -0.09
N LEU A 19 -0.05 -9.74 0.66
CA LEU A 19 0.89 -10.54 1.46
C LEU A 19 1.86 -11.34 0.58
N SER A 20 1.35 -11.89 -0.52
CA SER A 20 2.18 -12.56 -1.53
C SER A 20 3.20 -11.60 -2.15
N THR A 21 2.76 -10.38 -2.50
CA THR A 21 3.63 -9.34 -3.05
C THR A 21 4.70 -8.89 -2.05
N ILE A 22 4.35 -8.70 -0.77
CA ILE A 22 5.34 -8.40 0.29
C ILE A 22 6.37 -9.51 0.40
N THR A 23 5.94 -10.77 0.35
CA THR A 23 6.86 -11.92 0.42
C THR A 23 7.82 -11.93 -0.77
N ALA A 24 7.34 -11.62 -1.97
CA ALA A 24 8.19 -11.48 -3.15
C ALA A 24 9.14 -10.28 -3.04
N ALA A 25 8.66 -9.13 -2.54
CA ALA A 25 9.47 -7.94 -2.35
C ALA A 25 10.62 -8.18 -1.36
N LYS A 26 10.39 -8.97 -0.29
CA LYS A 26 11.43 -9.39 0.68
C LYS A 26 12.56 -10.18 0.04
N ALA A 27 12.27 -10.96 -0.99
CA ALA A 27 13.28 -11.74 -1.70
C ALA A 27 14.16 -10.86 -2.60
N ILE A 28 13.68 -9.67 -2.97
CA ILE A 28 14.41 -8.71 -3.80
C ILE A 28 15.22 -7.75 -2.90
N ASN A 29 14.62 -7.29 -1.80
CA ASN A 29 15.19 -6.27 -0.94
C ASN A 29 14.70 -6.38 0.50
N SER A 30 15.53 -5.99 1.46
CA SER A 30 15.18 -6.00 2.88
C SER A 30 14.28 -4.83 3.29
N ASP A 31 14.35 -3.71 2.58
CA ASP A 31 13.55 -2.53 2.86
C ASP A 31 12.29 -2.50 1.98
N ILE A 32 11.13 -2.54 2.62
CA ILE A 32 9.84 -2.56 1.94
C ILE A 32 8.96 -1.46 2.51
N ASP A 33 8.55 -0.55 1.64
CA ASP A 33 7.52 0.41 1.95
C ASP A 33 6.19 -0.07 1.35
N ILE A 34 5.09 0.24 2.00
CA ILE A 34 3.75 -0.06 1.49
C ILE A 34 2.97 1.24 1.29
N LEU A 35 2.39 1.41 0.11
CA LEU A 35 1.47 2.51 -0.21
C LEU A 35 0.03 1.99 -0.18
N MET A 36 -0.80 2.64 0.62
CA MET A 36 -2.22 2.35 0.75
C MET A 36 -3.04 3.51 0.25
N LEU A 37 -3.99 3.22 -0.64
CA LEU A 37 -4.86 4.18 -1.30
C LEU A 37 -6.30 3.77 -1.01
N GLY A 38 -7.12 4.68 -0.52
CA GLY A 38 -8.53 4.38 -0.26
C GLY A 38 -9.25 5.50 0.47
N TYR A 39 -10.43 5.18 1.00
CA TYR A 39 -11.21 6.10 1.81
C TYR A 39 -11.64 5.44 3.12
N GLY A 40 -11.30 6.07 4.26
CA GLY A 40 -11.58 5.53 5.60
C GLY A 40 -10.77 4.28 5.94
N ILE A 41 -9.51 4.23 5.51
CA ILE A 41 -8.68 3.01 5.54
C ILE A 41 -7.70 2.94 6.72
N GLU A 42 -7.77 3.88 7.65
CA GLU A 42 -6.87 3.97 8.81
C GLU A 42 -6.75 2.64 9.57
N SER A 43 -7.87 1.99 9.86
CA SER A 43 -7.89 0.71 10.58
C SER A 43 -7.15 -0.42 9.85
N ILE A 44 -7.10 -0.37 8.51
CA ILE A 44 -6.41 -1.34 7.66
C ILE A 44 -4.93 -0.98 7.57
N ALA A 45 -4.60 0.31 7.52
CA ALA A 45 -3.23 0.79 7.57
C ALA A 45 -2.52 0.39 8.86
N VAL A 46 -3.21 0.47 9.99
CA VAL A 46 -2.68 -0.08 11.26
C VAL A 46 -2.44 -1.58 11.14
N LYS A 47 -3.31 -2.36 10.49
CA LYS A 47 -3.04 -3.79 10.28
C LYS A 47 -1.81 -4.01 9.39
N ALA A 48 -1.64 -3.19 8.36
CA ALA A 48 -0.47 -3.25 7.48
C ALA A 48 0.84 -3.00 8.25
N SER A 49 0.87 -2.04 9.17
CA SER A 49 2.09 -1.70 9.93
C SER A 49 2.59 -2.83 10.84
N HIS A 50 1.73 -3.80 11.17
CA HIS A 50 2.10 -4.98 11.96
C HIS A 50 2.64 -6.13 11.10
N ILE A 51 2.63 -6.00 9.77
CA ILE A 51 3.20 -7.02 8.88
C ILE A 51 4.73 -6.96 9.01
N GLN A 52 5.31 -8.08 9.41
CA GLN A 52 6.76 -8.21 9.56
C GLN A 52 7.48 -7.81 8.26
N GLY A 53 8.54 -7.01 8.37
CA GLY A 53 9.39 -6.60 7.25
C GLY A 53 8.85 -5.46 6.40
N ILE A 54 7.73 -4.84 6.79
CA ILE A 54 7.37 -3.51 6.32
C ILE A 54 8.14 -2.47 7.15
N SER A 55 8.80 -1.55 6.46
CA SER A 55 9.54 -0.43 7.03
C SER A 55 8.63 0.78 7.27
N THR A 56 7.86 1.16 6.24
CA THR A 56 6.98 2.34 6.30
C THR A 56 5.61 2.02 5.70
N VAL A 57 4.55 2.55 6.31
CA VAL A 57 3.19 2.53 5.76
C VAL A 57 2.82 3.95 5.35
N PHE A 58 2.71 4.19 4.04
CA PHE A 58 2.20 5.42 3.46
C PHE A 58 0.70 5.29 3.24
N VAL A 59 -0.06 6.27 3.73
CA VAL A 59 -1.52 6.26 3.64
C VAL A 59 -1.98 7.49 2.87
N ALA A 60 -2.66 7.24 1.76
CA ALA A 60 -3.39 8.22 0.98
C ALA A 60 -4.88 7.96 1.17
N ASP A 61 -5.44 8.56 2.22
CA ASP A 61 -6.87 8.46 2.56
C ASP A 61 -7.62 9.67 1.97
N SER A 62 -8.46 9.43 0.97
CA SER A 62 -9.25 10.45 0.30
C SER A 62 -10.47 9.82 -0.39
N PRO A 63 -11.62 10.53 -0.44
CA PRO A 63 -12.77 10.10 -1.26
C PRO A 63 -12.41 9.83 -2.73
N LEU A 64 -11.36 10.48 -3.25
CA LEU A 64 -10.87 10.26 -4.62
C LEU A 64 -10.40 8.82 -4.89
N PHE A 65 -10.03 8.08 -3.84
CA PHE A 65 -9.51 6.72 -3.93
C PHE A 65 -10.55 5.66 -3.56
N GLU A 66 -11.81 6.02 -3.30
CA GLU A 66 -12.87 5.06 -2.93
C GLU A 66 -13.03 3.93 -3.97
N HIS A 67 -12.88 4.25 -5.26
CA HIS A 67 -13.00 3.29 -6.36
C HIS A 67 -11.67 2.93 -7.03
N LEU A 68 -10.55 3.46 -6.53
CA LEU A 68 -9.21 3.18 -7.07
C LEU A 68 -9.12 3.34 -8.59
N LEU A 69 -9.74 4.40 -9.13
CA LEU A 69 -9.65 4.72 -10.55
C LEU A 69 -8.18 4.89 -10.97
N ALA A 70 -7.81 4.29 -12.09
CA ALA A 70 -6.43 4.21 -12.54
C ALA A 70 -5.77 5.60 -12.68
N GLU A 71 -6.53 6.59 -13.16
CA GLU A 71 -6.07 7.97 -13.34
C GLU A 71 -5.71 8.64 -12.00
N ASN A 72 -6.49 8.37 -10.95
CA ASN A 72 -6.21 8.91 -9.62
C ASN A 72 -5.03 8.19 -8.97
N VAL A 73 -4.99 6.87 -9.12
CA VAL A 73 -3.94 6.00 -8.56
C VAL A 73 -2.59 6.29 -9.18
N GLU A 74 -2.52 6.37 -10.51
CA GLU A 74 -1.29 6.72 -11.24
C GLU A 74 -0.73 8.05 -10.75
N LYS A 75 -1.56 9.09 -10.67
CA LYS A 75 -1.12 10.41 -10.23
C LYS A 75 -0.51 10.39 -8.84
N GLN A 76 -1.09 9.63 -7.92
CA GLN A 76 -0.60 9.52 -6.55
C GLN A 76 0.72 8.72 -6.47
N ILE A 77 0.86 7.67 -7.29
CA ILE A 77 2.10 6.89 -7.36
C ILE A 77 3.22 7.75 -7.95
N SER A 78 2.96 8.50 -9.03
CA SER A 78 3.93 9.41 -9.66
C SER A 78 4.39 10.48 -8.66
N TYR A 79 3.46 11.11 -7.93
CA TYR A 79 3.81 12.07 -6.87
C TYR A 79 4.71 11.50 -5.77
N PHE A 80 4.62 10.20 -5.47
CA PHE A 80 5.46 9.57 -4.47
C PHE A 80 6.93 9.41 -4.92
N PHE A 81 7.16 9.31 -6.23
CA PHE A 81 8.49 9.10 -6.81
C PHE A 81 9.19 10.38 -7.26
N GLU A 82 8.47 11.50 -7.33
CA GLU A 82 9.02 12.84 -7.59
C GLU A 82 9.65 13.46 -6.33
#